data_AF-A0A819WUG7-F1
#
_entry.id   AF-A0A819WUG7-F1
#
_cell.length_a   1.000
_cell.length_b   1.000
_cell.length_c   1.000
_cell.angle_alpha   90.00
_cell.angle_beta   90.00
_cell.angle_gamma   90.00
#
_symmetry.space_group_name_H-M   'P 1'
#
loop_
_entity.id
_entity.type
_entity.pdbx_description
1 polymer ?
#
loop_
_entity_poly.entity_id
_entity_poly.type
_entity_poly.pdbx_seq_one_letter_code
_entity_poly.pdbx_strand_id
1 'polypeptide(L)'
;MPVLNCDDDRRQEEETTETSHDEEEVTYHDQTELVYFASATPNQNVIDILSKSYKDVQTFIDEIKCVEHIKSTTNKIFLIIDGAPSTTLIEAIESLIQINSLFVYSSSSDAFTAISQKQHHYLLNWCENDNILLDAIKKSLEDFEKQAAAFSMFMKKEKAIYDLSKEQDSFLFFQLFKLILKNMPKTNEAKRGMIEICRNYYRGNLTELANIDDFDRTYKSSDAITWYMRETFVYKFIGKTLRTQDIKLMYEFRLYIADLSEQLKLKFQELKEKQKDVLKLYRGLKLSQDEVANFQNSIGNLISTNGYLSTSGERSVAYGFVTKSATSQDFVRALFEYIVDLNVVQNIIIADVRQYSAFPEEAEFIIDCGKRKKNSILYRSIEID
;
A
#
# COMPACT_ATOMS: atom_id res chain seq x y z
N MET A 1 46.10 -53.53 38.41
CA MET A 1 46.11 -54.97 38.07
C MET A 1 44.79 -55.56 38.56
N PRO A 2 44.06 -56.41 37.81
CA PRO A 2 44.31 -56.94 36.45
C PRO A 2 44.24 -55.92 35.29
N VAL A 3 43.88 -56.39 34.10
CA VAL A 3 44.50 -56.08 32.79
C VAL A 3 43.54 -56.48 31.63
N LEU A 4 43.35 -55.60 30.63
CA LEU A 4 42.81 -55.87 29.26
C LEU A 4 41.35 -56.38 29.13
N ASN A 5 40.64 -56.35 27.99
CA ASN A 5 40.94 -56.19 26.53
C ASN A 5 39.86 -55.21 25.91
N CYS A 6 40.07 -54.50 24.79
CA CYS A 6 40.05 -54.94 23.37
C CYS A 6 38.76 -55.69 22.94
N ASP A 7 38.06 -55.36 21.84
CA ASP A 7 38.09 -54.21 20.89
C ASP A 7 36.58 -53.90 20.53
N ASP A 8 36.09 -53.28 19.43
CA ASP A 8 36.63 -52.82 18.15
C ASP A 8 35.66 -51.83 17.43
N ASP A 9 36.08 -51.32 16.28
CA ASP A 9 35.30 -50.99 15.06
C ASP A 9 34.68 -49.56 14.88
N ARG A 10 34.87 -49.05 13.64
CA ARG A 10 34.26 -47.89 12.97
C ARG A 10 34.39 -46.48 13.57
N ARG A 11 35.47 -45.79 13.15
CA ARG A 11 35.39 -44.36 12.79
C ARG A 11 34.61 -44.21 11.47
N GLN A 12 33.84 -43.13 11.36
CA GLN A 12 33.57 -42.47 10.07
C GLN A 12 34.03 -41.02 10.19
N GLU A 13 34.39 -40.42 9.06
CA GLU A 13 34.90 -39.06 8.97
C GLU A 13 33.73 -38.09 8.81
N GLU A 14 33.54 -37.16 9.75
CA GLU A 14 32.66 -36.01 9.56
C GLU A 14 33.47 -34.87 8.95
N GLU A 15 33.32 -34.67 7.63
CA GLU A 15 33.88 -33.51 6.93
C GLU A 15 33.24 -32.21 7.45
N THR A 16 34.07 -31.25 7.83
CA THR A 16 33.63 -29.90 8.21
C THR A 16 33.19 -29.12 6.98
N THR A 17 31.93 -29.27 6.57
CA THR A 17 31.31 -28.36 5.61
C THR A 17 30.90 -27.06 6.30
N GLU A 18 31.77 -26.06 6.22
CA GLU A 18 31.40 -24.66 6.48
C GLU A 18 30.36 -24.22 5.44
N THR A 19 29.08 -24.33 5.77
CA THR A 19 28.01 -23.75 4.94
C THR A 19 28.00 -22.24 5.13
N SER A 20 28.56 -21.54 4.13
CA SER A 20 28.36 -20.10 3.98
C SER A 20 26.86 -19.79 4.02
N HIS A 21 26.43 -19.03 5.03
CA HIS A 21 25.16 -18.33 4.95
C HIS A 21 25.35 -17.18 3.96
N ASP A 22 25.09 -17.47 2.69
CA ASP A 22 24.82 -16.44 1.70
C ASP A 22 23.62 -15.64 2.21
N GLU A 23 23.86 -14.39 2.59
CA GLU A 23 22.79 -13.46 2.93
C GLU A 23 22.02 -13.15 1.64
N GLU A 24 20.92 -13.87 1.38
CA GLU A 24 20.02 -13.56 0.27
C GLU A 24 19.59 -12.09 0.38
N GLU A 25 20.13 -11.23 -0.50
CA GLU A 25 19.86 -9.81 -0.54
C GLU A 25 18.42 -9.58 -1.02
N VAL A 26 17.45 -9.69 -0.09
CA VAL A 26 16.01 -9.67 -0.34
C VAL A 26 15.64 -8.41 -1.13
N THR A 27 15.58 -8.56 -2.44
CA THR A 27 15.48 -7.44 -3.37
C THR A 27 14.01 -7.05 -3.46
N TYR A 28 13.53 -6.30 -2.47
CA TYR A 28 12.14 -5.87 -2.40
C TYR A 28 11.75 -5.05 -3.65
N HIS A 29 11.11 -5.70 -4.61
CA HIS A 29 10.51 -5.02 -5.76
C HIS A 29 9.33 -4.18 -5.25
N ASP A 30 9.22 -2.94 -5.74
CA ASP A 30 7.95 -2.21 -5.72
C ASP A 30 7.10 -2.68 -6.91
N GLN A 31 5.79 -2.86 -6.69
CA GLN A 31 4.88 -3.47 -7.66
C GLN A 31 4.41 -2.49 -8.74
N THR A 32 5.09 -1.35 -8.86
CA THR A 32 4.70 -0.17 -9.65
C THR A 32 5.89 0.40 -10.36
N GLU A 33 5.71 0.76 -11.63
CA GLU A 33 6.81 1.19 -12.51
C GLU A 33 6.38 2.42 -13.32
N LEU A 34 7.25 3.43 -13.39
CA LEU A 34 6.97 4.67 -14.12
C LEU A 34 7.64 4.59 -15.49
N VAL A 35 6.85 4.67 -16.56
CA VAL A 35 7.34 4.55 -17.93
C VAL A 35 7.11 5.88 -18.64
N TYR A 36 8.17 6.51 -19.14
CA TYR A 36 8.15 7.77 -19.86
C TYR A 36 8.44 7.52 -21.34
N PHE A 37 7.44 7.66 -22.19
CA PHE A 37 7.59 7.61 -23.64
C PHE A 37 7.54 9.01 -24.23
N ALA A 38 8.53 9.37 -25.05
CA ALA A 38 8.53 10.62 -25.81
C ALA A 38 8.28 10.38 -27.29
N SER A 39 7.23 11.00 -27.84
CA SER A 39 6.96 11.01 -29.28
C SER A 39 7.94 11.88 -30.09
N ALA A 40 8.79 12.65 -29.41
CA ALA A 40 9.75 13.58 -29.99
C ALA A 40 10.99 13.73 -29.08
N THR A 41 11.57 14.93 -28.96
CA THR A 41 12.63 15.24 -27.98
C THR A 41 12.07 15.20 -26.56
N PRO A 42 12.55 14.34 -25.65
CA PRO A 42 12.00 14.23 -24.29
C PRO A 42 12.19 15.50 -23.47
N ASN A 43 11.22 15.88 -22.62
CA ASN A 43 11.44 16.91 -21.61
C ASN A 43 12.34 16.38 -20.47
N GLN A 44 13.66 16.57 -20.65
CA GLN A 44 14.68 16.13 -19.70
C GLN A 44 14.48 16.73 -18.29
N ASN A 45 13.92 17.93 -18.14
CA ASN A 45 13.68 18.52 -16.81
C ASN A 45 12.63 17.71 -16.02
N VAL A 46 11.57 17.25 -16.71
CA VAL A 46 10.54 16.40 -16.10
C VAL A 46 11.12 15.04 -15.75
N ILE A 47 11.87 14.41 -16.66
CA ILE A 47 12.57 13.13 -16.38
C ILE A 47 13.49 13.27 -15.16
N ASP A 48 14.26 14.36 -15.10
CA ASP A 48 15.16 14.67 -13.98
C ASP A 48 14.44 14.87 -12.65
N ILE A 49 13.17 15.31 -12.63
CA ILE A 49 12.37 15.45 -11.40
C ILE A 49 11.79 14.09 -11.01
N LEU A 50 11.28 13.33 -11.98
CA LEU A 50 10.72 12.00 -11.77
C LEU A 50 11.77 11.02 -11.24
N SER A 51 12.95 10.94 -11.87
CA SER A 51 14.05 10.03 -11.49
C SER A 51 14.75 10.39 -10.17
N LYS A 52 14.45 11.57 -9.57
CA LYS A 52 14.86 11.90 -8.19
C LYS A 52 13.84 11.44 -7.14
N SER A 53 12.59 11.28 -7.56
CA SER A 53 11.42 11.03 -6.71
C SER A 53 10.97 9.56 -6.72
N TYR A 54 11.19 8.88 -7.85
CA TYR A 54 10.81 7.50 -8.09
C TYR A 54 12.06 6.70 -8.50
N LYS A 55 12.16 5.46 -8.00
CA LYS A 55 13.38 4.64 -8.08
C LYS A 55 13.63 4.08 -9.49
N ASP A 56 12.55 3.69 -10.16
CA ASP A 56 12.58 2.92 -11.41
C ASP A 56 11.77 3.63 -12.50
N VAL A 57 12.36 4.69 -13.08
CA VAL A 57 11.78 5.47 -14.18
C VAL A 57 12.40 5.03 -15.51
N GLN A 58 11.67 4.24 -16.29
CA GLN A 58 12.13 3.76 -17.59
C GLN A 58 11.77 4.76 -18.69
N THR A 59 12.74 5.10 -19.56
CA THR A 59 12.57 6.16 -20.56
C THR A 59 12.75 5.62 -21.98
N PHE A 60 11.78 5.89 -22.87
CA PHE A 60 11.74 5.39 -24.24
C PHE A 60 11.45 6.50 -25.26
N ILE A 61 12.09 6.39 -26.43
CA ILE A 61 11.78 7.16 -27.65
C ILE A 61 11.34 6.21 -28.79
N ASP A 62 11.54 4.90 -28.60
CA ASP A 62 11.20 3.84 -29.53
C ASP A 62 9.90 3.17 -29.07
N GLU A 63 8.85 3.33 -29.88
CA GLU A 63 7.49 2.83 -29.61
C GLU A 63 7.46 1.32 -29.40
N ILE A 64 8.21 0.58 -30.22
CA ILE A 64 8.25 -0.89 -30.19
C ILE A 64 8.92 -1.33 -28.88
N LYS A 65 10.08 -0.75 -28.54
CA LYS A 65 10.77 -1.09 -27.28
C LYS A 65 9.96 -0.73 -26.04
N CYS A 66 9.23 0.40 -26.06
CA CYS A 66 8.33 0.78 -24.97
C CYS A 66 7.24 -0.28 -24.78
N VAL A 67 6.59 -0.70 -25.86
CA VAL A 67 5.52 -1.72 -25.84
C VAL A 67 6.05 -3.11 -25.47
N GLU A 68 7.24 -3.51 -25.94
CA GLU A 68 7.91 -4.76 -25.56
C GLU A 68 8.26 -4.78 -24.06
N HIS A 69 8.80 -3.68 -23.54
CA HIS A 69 9.09 -3.52 -22.11
C HIS A 69 7.83 -3.66 -21.26
N ILE A 70 6.76 -2.91 -21.60
CA ILE A 70 5.44 -2.98 -20.96
C ILE A 70 4.87 -4.41 -20.94
N LYS A 71 5.07 -5.18 -22.02
CA LYS A 71 4.64 -6.59 -22.10
C LYS A 71 5.50 -7.53 -21.26
N SER A 72 6.77 -7.20 -21.05
CA SER A 72 7.74 -8.05 -20.34
C SER A 72 7.67 -7.92 -18.81
N THR A 73 7.31 -6.75 -18.28
CA THR A 73 7.23 -6.50 -16.83
C THR A 73 5.95 -7.07 -16.22
N THR A 74 6.03 -7.49 -14.96
CA THR A 74 4.88 -7.91 -14.14
C THR A 74 4.31 -6.78 -13.27
N ASN A 75 4.97 -5.60 -13.28
CA ASN A 75 4.59 -4.44 -12.49
C ASN A 75 3.33 -3.74 -13.03
N LYS A 76 2.69 -2.91 -12.19
CA LYS A 76 1.65 -1.97 -12.63
C LYS A 76 2.26 -0.67 -13.13
N ILE A 77 1.93 -0.31 -14.36
CA ILE A 77 2.62 0.76 -15.08
C ILE A 77 1.83 2.06 -15.03
N PHE A 78 2.57 3.13 -14.77
CA PHE A 78 2.15 4.51 -14.89
C PHE A 78 2.85 5.08 -16.12
N LEU A 79 2.14 5.06 -17.25
CA LEU A 79 2.68 5.42 -18.57
C LEU A 79 2.46 6.91 -18.83
N ILE A 80 3.54 7.64 -19.10
CA ILE A 80 3.53 9.04 -19.53
C ILE A 80 3.83 9.03 -21.03
N ILE A 81 3.03 9.76 -21.81
CA ILE A 81 3.32 10.06 -23.21
C ILE A 81 3.59 11.57 -23.32
N ASP A 82 4.83 11.93 -23.62
CA ASP A 82 5.28 13.29 -23.92
C ASP A 82 5.06 13.59 -25.41
N GLY A 83 4.14 14.52 -25.67
CA GLY A 83 3.68 14.91 -27.00
C GLY A 83 2.44 14.16 -27.48
N ALA A 84 2.24 14.17 -28.80
CA ALA A 84 1.10 13.48 -29.42
C ALA A 84 1.37 11.96 -29.55
N PRO A 85 0.55 11.08 -28.98
CA PRO A 85 0.65 9.64 -29.20
C PRO A 85 0.36 9.27 -30.65
N SER A 86 1.04 8.25 -31.17
CA SER A 86 0.66 7.62 -32.43
C SER A 86 -0.59 6.75 -32.23
N THR A 87 -1.40 6.57 -33.27
CA THR A 87 -2.54 5.64 -33.23
C THR A 87 -2.06 4.21 -32.95
N THR A 88 -0.93 3.82 -33.52
CA THR A 88 -0.29 2.50 -33.35
C THR A 88 0.07 2.23 -31.89
N LEU A 89 0.63 3.21 -31.17
CA LEU A 89 0.95 3.09 -29.76
C LEU A 89 -0.31 2.86 -28.93
N ILE A 90 -1.35 3.68 -29.15
CA ILE A 90 -2.62 3.55 -28.42
C ILE A 90 -3.25 2.17 -28.68
N GLU A 91 -3.33 1.72 -29.93
CA GLU A 91 -3.85 0.39 -30.28
C GLU A 91 -2.99 -0.75 -29.70
N ALA A 92 -1.67 -0.57 -29.61
CA ALA A 92 -0.75 -1.55 -29.04
C ALA A 92 -0.82 -1.65 -27.51
N ILE A 93 -1.16 -0.56 -26.80
CA ILE A 93 -1.32 -0.54 -25.33
C ILE A 93 -2.73 -0.84 -24.84
N GLU A 94 -3.75 -0.75 -25.70
CA GLU A 94 -5.18 -0.86 -25.34
C GLU A 94 -5.60 -2.19 -24.69
N SER A 95 -4.76 -3.23 -24.81
CA SER A 95 -4.98 -4.56 -24.21
C SER A 95 -4.01 -4.90 -23.07
N LEU A 96 -3.12 -3.98 -22.69
CA LEU A 96 -2.00 -4.26 -21.80
C LEU A 96 -2.37 -3.95 -20.34
N ILE A 97 -3.04 -4.92 -19.71
CA ILE A 97 -3.52 -4.89 -18.32
C ILE A 97 -2.45 -4.51 -17.26
N GLN A 98 -1.16 -4.52 -17.60
CA GLN A 98 -0.08 -3.92 -16.82
C GLN A 98 -0.34 -2.43 -16.54
N ILE A 99 -0.82 -1.67 -17.54
CA ILE A 99 -1.02 -0.22 -17.43
C ILE A 99 -2.20 0.07 -16.50
N ASN A 100 -1.89 0.77 -15.41
CA ASN A 100 -2.89 1.30 -14.48
C ASN A 100 -3.35 2.69 -14.89
N SER A 101 -2.40 3.55 -15.28
CA SER A 101 -2.63 4.95 -15.61
C SER A 101 -1.85 5.37 -16.87
N LEU A 102 -2.47 6.22 -17.68
CA LEU A 102 -1.92 6.88 -18.86
C LEU A 102 -2.03 8.40 -18.69
N PHE A 103 -0.89 9.10 -18.80
CA PHE A 103 -0.79 10.56 -18.74
C PHE A 103 -0.42 11.09 -20.12
N VAL A 104 -1.34 11.81 -20.77
CA VAL A 104 -1.08 12.51 -22.03
C VAL A 104 -0.51 13.89 -21.68
N TYR A 105 0.81 14.01 -21.68
CA TYR A 105 1.53 15.26 -21.40
C TYR A 105 1.69 16.04 -22.71
N SER A 106 0.84 17.06 -22.88
CA SER A 106 0.70 17.81 -24.14
C SER A 106 -0.07 19.11 -23.89
N SER A 107 0.45 20.22 -24.40
CA SER A 107 -0.24 21.52 -24.34
C SER A 107 -1.53 21.59 -25.17
N SER A 108 -1.79 20.63 -26.05
CA SER A 108 -3.12 20.43 -26.67
C SER A 108 -3.84 19.23 -26.05
N SER A 109 -5.14 19.39 -25.81
CA SER A 109 -6.06 18.33 -25.40
C SER A 109 -6.50 17.40 -26.54
N ASP A 110 -6.21 17.71 -27.81
CA ASP A 110 -6.74 16.98 -28.98
C ASP A 110 -6.51 15.46 -28.90
N ALA A 111 -5.29 15.06 -28.52
CA ALA A 111 -4.90 13.67 -28.33
C ALA A 111 -5.69 12.98 -27.21
N PHE A 112 -5.79 13.62 -26.04
CA PHE A 112 -6.61 13.13 -24.93
C PHE A 112 -8.08 13.00 -25.35
N THR A 113 -8.62 14.01 -26.04
CA THR A 113 -10.00 13.99 -26.54
C THR A 113 -10.23 12.84 -27.51
N ALA A 114 -9.32 12.58 -28.45
CA ALA A 114 -9.41 11.47 -29.39
C ALA A 114 -9.37 10.09 -28.71
N ILE A 115 -8.53 9.94 -27.67
CA ILE A 115 -8.45 8.71 -26.88
C ILE A 115 -9.75 8.51 -26.07
N SER A 116 -10.16 9.53 -25.29
CA SER A 116 -11.33 9.53 -24.40
C SER A 116 -12.70 9.22 -25.03
N GLN A 117 -12.78 9.15 -26.36
CA GLN A 117 -13.96 8.65 -27.08
C GLN A 117 -14.21 7.15 -26.88
N LYS A 118 -13.23 6.40 -26.34
CA LYS A 118 -13.33 4.96 -26.03
C LYS A 118 -13.31 4.72 -24.52
N GLN A 119 -13.84 3.57 -24.12
CA GLN A 119 -13.75 3.08 -22.74
C GLN A 119 -12.53 2.17 -22.58
N HIS A 120 -11.49 2.71 -21.95
CA HIS A 120 -10.24 2.00 -21.69
C HIS A 120 -10.30 1.14 -20.41
N HIS A 121 -9.22 0.40 -20.13
CA HIS A 121 -9.01 -0.28 -18.84
C HIS A 121 -8.09 0.51 -17.88
N TYR A 122 -7.45 1.60 -18.35
CA TYR A 122 -6.51 2.45 -17.59
C TYR A 122 -7.10 3.83 -17.26
N LEU A 123 -6.59 4.46 -16.19
CA LEU A 123 -6.86 5.87 -15.85
C LEU A 123 -6.29 6.79 -16.92
N LEU A 124 -7.13 7.46 -17.71
CA LEU A 124 -6.68 8.46 -18.69
C LEU A 124 -6.64 9.86 -18.06
N ASN A 125 -5.48 10.51 -18.11
CA ASN A 125 -5.25 11.87 -17.61
C ASN A 125 -4.71 12.77 -18.74
N TRP A 126 -5.11 14.04 -18.75
CA TRP A 126 -4.49 15.09 -19.57
C TRP A 126 -3.64 16.00 -18.67
N CYS A 127 -2.42 16.31 -19.12
CA CYS A 127 -1.48 17.15 -18.39
C CYS A 127 -0.89 18.21 -19.34
N GLU A 128 -1.44 19.42 -19.30
CA GLU A 128 -0.98 20.54 -20.15
C GLU A 128 0.37 21.14 -19.74
N ASN A 129 0.81 20.92 -18.49
CA ASN A 129 2.03 21.47 -17.92
C ASN A 129 2.63 20.55 -16.82
N ASP A 130 3.90 20.79 -16.49
CA ASP A 130 4.73 19.96 -15.60
C ASP A 130 4.13 19.78 -14.20
N ASN A 131 3.52 20.83 -13.63
CA ASN A 131 2.91 20.75 -12.29
C ASN A 131 1.70 19.82 -12.31
N ILE A 132 0.82 19.97 -13.31
CA ILE A 132 -0.36 19.10 -13.47
C ILE A 132 0.06 17.66 -13.74
N LEU A 133 1.15 17.42 -14.49
CA LEU A 133 1.69 16.08 -14.69
C LEU A 133 2.17 15.47 -13.36
N LEU A 134 2.99 16.19 -12.60
CA LEU A 134 3.55 15.71 -11.33
C LEU A 134 2.45 15.46 -10.29
N ASP A 135 1.49 16.38 -10.13
CA ASP A 135 0.35 16.20 -9.23
C ASP A 135 -0.56 15.04 -9.66
N ALA A 136 -0.79 14.84 -10.97
CA ALA A 136 -1.58 13.73 -11.48
C ALA A 136 -0.90 12.37 -11.28
N ILE A 137 0.42 12.27 -11.53
CA ILE A 137 1.22 11.07 -11.26
C ILE A 137 1.17 10.75 -9.77
N LYS A 138 1.52 11.72 -8.92
CA LYS A 138 1.52 11.59 -7.45
C LYS A 138 0.16 11.12 -6.94
N LYS A 139 -0.92 11.78 -7.36
CA LYS A 139 -2.29 11.44 -6.96
C LYS A 139 -2.73 10.06 -7.46
N SER A 140 -2.30 9.64 -8.65
CA SER A 140 -2.62 8.31 -9.19
C SER A 140 -1.84 7.21 -8.49
N LEU A 141 -0.59 7.46 -8.09
CA LEU A 141 0.20 6.57 -7.24
C LEU A 141 -0.38 6.49 -5.82
N GLU A 142 -0.78 7.62 -5.22
CA GLU A 142 -1.50 7.64 -3.94
C GLU A 142 -2.84 6.88 -4.01
N ASP A 143 -3.68 7.15 -5.01
CA ASP A 143 -4.94 6.42 -5.20
C ASP A 143 -4.67 4.93 -5.44
N PHE A 144 -3.61 4.56 -6.18
CA PHE A 144 -3.22 3.17 -6.37
C PHE A 144 -2.68 2.52 -5.09
N GLU A 145 -1.85 3.18 -4.27
CA GLU A 145 -1.40 2.66 -2.98
C GLU A 145 -2.57 2.51 -2.00
N LYS A 146 -3.44 3.54 -1.92
CA LYS A 146 -4.69 3.50 -1.15
C LYS A 146 -5.55 2.31 -1.56
N GLN A 147 -5.66 1.99 -2.86
CA GLN A 147 -6.37 0.79 -3.35
C GLN A 147 -5.58 -0.51 -3.07
N ALA A 148 -4.29 -0.58 -3.40
CA ALA A 148 -3.43 -1.75 -3.28
C ALA A 148 -3.32 -2.24 -1.84
N ALA A 149 -3.25 -1.33 -0.86
CA ALA A 149 -3.31 -1.63 0.57
C ALA A 149 -4.62 -2.33 1.00
N ALA A 150 -5.68 -2.28 0.18
CA ALA A 150 -6.91 -3.05 0.37
C ALA A 150 -7.07 -4.24 -0.59
N PHE A 151 -6.55 -4.24 -1.81
CA PHE A 151 -6.49 -5.48 -2.64
C PHE A 151 -5.70 -6.59 -1.93
N SER A 152 -4.61 -6.22 -1.25
CA SER A 152 -3.87 -7.11 -0.35
C SER A 152 -4.66 -7.63 0.87
N MET A 153 -5.96 -7.30 1.02
CA MET A 153 -6.83 -8.05 1.93
C MET A 153 -6.92 -9.54 1.56
N PHE A 154 -6.81 -9.90 0.27
CA PHE A 154 -7.08 -11.27 -0.21
C PHE A 154 -6.10 -11.83 -1.25
N MET A 155 -5.12 -11.05 -1.73
CA MET A 155 -4.13 -11.54 -2.71
C MET A 155 -3.40 -12.80 -2.22
N LYS A 156 -3.30 -13.83 -3.07
CA LYS A 156 -2.92 -15.23 -2.71
C LYS A 156 -1.53 -15.44 -2.06
N LYS A 157 -0.72 -14.39 -1.83
CA LYS A 157 0.53 -14.41 -1.05
C LYS A 157 0.56 -13.45 0.16
N GLU A 158 -0.36 -12.48 0.24
CA GLU A 158 -0.46 -11.52 1.34
C GLU A 158 -1.89 -11.55 1.89
N LYS A 159 -2.10 -12.24 3.00
CA LYS A 159 -3.44 -12.40 3.58
C LYS A 159 -3.71 -11.31 4.64
N ALA A 160 -4.14 -10.13 4.21
CA ALA A 160 -4.45 -9.04 5.16
C ALA A 160 -5.88 -9.07 5.74
N ILE A 161 -6.75 -10.05 5.37
CA ILE A 161 -8.00 -10.36 6.07
C ILE A 161 -8.10 -11.82 6.54
N TYR A 162 -8.64 -12.00 7.75
CA TYR A 162 -9.01 -13.31 8.31
C TYR A 162 -10.52 -13.46 8.54
N ASP A 163 -11.05 -14.65 8.23
CA ASP A 163 -12.37 -15.09 8.67
C ASP A 163 -12.25 -15.75 10.05
N LEU A 164 -12.67 -15.05 11.11
CA LEU A 164 -12.51 -15.54 12.48
C LEU A 164 -13.53 -16.64 12.86
N SER A 165 -14.31 -17.17 11.92
CA SER A 165 -14.96 -18.48 12.07
C SER A 165 -14.00 -19.66 11.80
N LYS A 166 -12.90 -19.43 11.07
CA LYS A 166 -11.95 -20.46 10.61
C LYS A 166 -10.51 -20.22 11.06
N GLU A 167 -10.13 -18.96 11.30
CA GLU A 167 -8.71 -18.53 11.41
C GLU A 167 -8.42 -17.78 12.73
N GLN A 168 -8.90 -18.35 13.84
CA GLN A 168 -8.80 -17.71 15.15
C GLN A 168 -7.36 -17.64 15.69
N ASP A 169 -6.52 -18.63 15.35
CA ASP A 169 -5.17 -18.75 15.89
C ASP A 169 -4.22 -17.70 15.29
N SER A 170 -4.23 -17.51 13.96
CA SER A 170 -3.43 -16.47 13.30
C SER A 170 -3.82 -15.06 13.76
N PHE A 171 -5.11 -14.82 13.98
CA PHE A 171 -5.60 -13.59 14.58
C PHE A 171 -5.13 -13.40 16.02
N LEU A 172 -5.21 -14.45 16.84
CA LEU A 172 -4.78 -14.40 18.24
C LEU A 172 -3.26 -14.17 18.33
N PHE A 173 -2.48 -14.84 17.49
CA PHE A 173 -1.04 -14.60 17.33
C PHE A 173 -0.76 -13.13 16.98
N PHE A 174 -1.43 -12.58 15.97
CA PHE A 174 -1.26 -11.17 15.59
C PHE A 174 -1.62 -10.19 16.72
N GLN A 175 -2.67 -10.47 17.52
CA GLN A 175 -3.00 -9.65 18.69
C GLN A 175 -2.01 -9.79 19.86
N LEU A 176 -1.52 -10.99 20.14
CA LEU A 176 -0.48 -11.22 21.15
C LEU A 176 0.83 -10.54 20.72
N PHE A 177 1.21 -10.66 19.45
CA PHE A 177 2.40 -10.02 18.91
C PHE A 177 2.28 -8.49 18.95
N LYS A 178 1.17 -7.89 18.51
CA LYS A 178 0.93 -6.44 18.64
C LYS A 178 0.96 -5.97 20.10
N LEU A 179 0.46 -6.77 21.05
CA LEU A 179 0.54 -6.49 22.48
C LEU A 179 2.00 -6.51 22.99
N ILE A 180 2.80 -7.49 22.55
CA ILE A 180 4.23 -7.56 22.86
C ILE A 180 4.95 -6.34 22.29
N LEU A 181 4.79 -6.02 21.00
CA LEU A 181 5.41 -4.87 20.33
C LEU A 181 5.10 -3.55 21.07
N LYS A 182 3.86 -3.35 21.52
CA LYS A 182 3.46 -2.17 22.30
C LYS A 182 4.21 -2.04 23.63
N ASN A 183 4.53 -3.17 24.26
CA ASN A 183 5.19 -3.23 25.55
C ASN A 183 6.73 -3.31 25.45
N MET A 184 7.29 -3.34 24.23
CA MET A 184 8.74 -3.30 24.04
C MET A 184 9.34 -1.91 24.34
N PRO A 185 10.59 -1.82 24.82
CA PRO A 185 11.27 -0.55 25.02
C PRO A 185 11.38 0.28 23.72
N LYS A 186 10.82 1.50 23.74
CA LYS A 186 10.91 2.51 22.68
C LYS A 186 12.28 3.23 22.75
N THR A 187 13.37 2.56 22.39
CA THR A 187 14.74 3.09 22.56
C THR A 187 15.34 3.73 21.29
N ASN A 188 16.45 4.45 21.45
CA ASN A 188 17.20 5.06 20.34
C ASN A 188 17.83 4.00 19.41
N GLU A 189 18.07 2.80 19.90
CA GLU A 189 18.58 1.64 19.15
C GLU A 189 17.47 1.12 18.22
N ALA A 190 16.24 1.02 18.74
CA ALA A 190 15.07 0.65 17.94
C ALA A 190 14.78 1.69 16.85
N LYS A 191 14.91 3.00 17.14
CA LYS A 191 14.81 4.04 16.10
C LYS A 191 15.90 3.89 15.03
N ARG A 192 17.16 3.68 15.44
CA ARG A 192 18.29 3.54 14.49
C ARG A 192 18.15 2.33 13.57
N GLY A 193 17.81 1.15 14.09
CA GLY A 193 17.63 -0.05 13.27
C GLY A 193 16.51 0.10 12.23
N MET A 194 15.37 0.68 12.64
CA MET A 194 14.27 1.01 11.72
C MET A 194 14.74 1.95 10.59
N ILE A 195 15.49 3.00 10.92
CA ILE A 195 15.98 4.00 9.96
C ILE A 195 17.04 3.42 9.02
N GLU A 196 17.92 2.55 9.50
CA GLU A 196 18.93 1.87 8.69
C GLU A 196 18.28 0.96 7.62
N ILE A 197 17.25 0.21 7.99
CA ILE A 197 16.44 -0.59 7.06
C ILE A 197 15.76 0.30 6.00
N CYS A 198 15.20 1.44 6.40
CA CYS A 198 14.64 2.41 5.46
C CYS A 198 15.69 2.96 4.48
N ARG A 199 16.85 3.39 4.99
CA ARG A 199 17.94 3.94 4.15
C ARG A 199 18.46 2.89 3.14
N ASN A 200 18.48 1.61 3.51
CA ASN A 200 18.87 0.55 2.57
C ASN A 200 17.80 0.26 1.50
N TYR A 201 16.52 0.16 1.88
CA TYR A 201 15.42 -0.08 0.93
C TYR A 201 15.30 1.04 -0.11
N TYR A 202 15.31 2.29 0.36
CA TYR A 202 15.19 3.50 -0.46
C TYR A 202 16.54 3.98 -1.01
N ARG A 203 17.59 3.15 -0.98
CA ARG A 203 18.89 3.46 -1.60
C ARG A 203 18.70 3.85 -3.07
N GLY A 204 19.12 5.07 -3.41
CA GLY A 204 18.95 5.69 -4.72
C GLY A 204 17.78 6.68 -4.83
N ASN A 205 16.71 6.51 -4.04
CA ASN A 205 15.59 7.46 -4.02
C ASN A 205 15.94 8.66 -3.12
N LEU A 206 16.37 9.76 -3.72
CA LEU A 206 16.84 10.95 -3.00
C LEU A 206 15.72 11.64 -2.20
N THR A 207 14.49 11.63 -2.72
CA THR A 207 13.31 12.20 -2.03
C THR A 207 12.98 11.42 -0.76
N GLU A 208 12.88 10.08 -0.83
CA GLU A 208 12.57 9.28 0.36
C GLU A 208 13.75 9.22 1.34
N LEU A 209 15.01 9.29 0.89
CA LEU A 209 16.16 9.46 1.77
C LEU A 209 16.13 10.79 2.54
N ALA A 210 15.72 11.90 1.89
CA ALA A 210 15.51 13.17 2.58
C ALA A 210 14.35 13.12 3.59
N ASN A 211 13.26 12.40 3.28
CA ASN A 211 12.17 12.14 4.22
C ASN A 211 12.64 11.34 5.44
N ILE A 212 13.48 10.32 5.23
CA ILE A 212 14.08 9.49 6.29
C ILE A 212 14.98 10.33 7.20
N ASP A 213 15.81 11.21 6.63
CA ASP A 213 16.71 12.08 7.42
C ASP A 213 15.93 13.16 8.21
N ASP A 214 14.84 13.72 7.66
CA ASP A 214 13.97 14.62 8.42
C ASP A 214 13.25 13.89 9.56
N PHE A 215 12.77 12.66 9.34
CA PHE A 215 12.19 11.83 10.39
C PHE A 215 13.23 11.49 11.48
N ASP A 216 14.44 11.08 11.08
CA ASP A 216 15.51 10.72 12.01
C ASP A 216 15.87 11.90 12.92
N ARG A 217 15.90 13.11 12.34
CA ARG A 217 16.15 14.37 13.04
C ARG A 217 14.98 14.89 13.90
N THR A 218 13.72 14.76 13.46
CA THR A 218 12.58 15.52 14.04
C THR A 218 11.49 14.67 14.69
N TYR A 219 11.37 13.37 14.38
CA TYR A 219 10.26 12.52 14.83
C TYR A 219 10.10 12.45 16.35
N LYS A 220 8.86 12.59 16.81
CA LYS A 220 8.39 12.34 18.17
C LYS A 220 7.15 11.46 18.14
N SER A 221 6.89 10.75 19.23
CA SER A 221 5.69 9.91 19.41
C SER A 221 4.37 10.68 19.36
N SER A 222 4.38 12.00 19.60
CA SER A 222 3.23 12.90 19.39
C SER A 222 2.83 13.03 17.91
N ASP A 223 3.79 12.85 17.01
CA ASP A 223 3.69 13.25 15.61
C ASP A 223 3.41 12.04 14.71
N ALA A 224 3.14 10.86 15.30
CA ALA A 224 2.96 9.60 14.59
C ALA A 224 1.76 9.59 13.62
N ILE A 225 0.65 10.26 13.93
CA ILE A 225 -0.42 10.41 12.93
C ILE A 225 0.05 11.31 11.79
N THR A 226 0.68 12.46 12.09
CA THR A 226 1.22 13.38 11.08
C THR A 226 2.19 12.68 10.12
N TRP A 227 3.10 11.85 10.62
CA TRP A 227 4.03 11.09 9.78
C TRP A 227 3.38 9.94 9.02
N TYR A 228 2.27 9.37 9.51
CA TYR A 228 1.52 8.35 8.77
C TYR A 228 0.63 8.96 7.68
N MET A 229 0.16 10.20 7.84
CA MET A 229 -0.63 10.92 6.83
C MET A 229 0.21 11.61 5.75
N ARG A 230 1.55 11.66 5.90
CA ARG A 230 2.46 12.16 4.86
C ARG A 230 2.78 11.05 3.87
N GLU A 231 2.72 11.36 2.57
CA GLU A 231 3.22 10.50 1.50
C GLU A 231 4.75 10.40 1.60
N THR A 232 5.20 9.38 2.33
CA THR A 232 6.61 9.12 2.67
C THR A 232 6.79 7.62 2.89
N PHE A 233 8.06 7.19 3.00
CA PHE A 233 8.46 5.85 3.42
C PHE A 233 7.64 5.31 4.60
N VAL A 234 7.24 6.15 5.56
CA VAL A 234 6.55 5.74 6.78
C VAL A 234 5.19 5.11 6.50
N TYR A 235 4.37 5.73 5.64
CA TYR A 235 3.06 5.19 5.24
C TYR A 235 3.24 3.88 4.47
N LYS A 236 4.09 3.94 3.43
CA LYS A 236 4.36 2.86 2.47
C LYS A 236 4.88 1.60 3.17
N PHE A 237 5.90 1.76 4.02
CA PHE A 237 6.61 0.66 4.67
C PHE A 237 5.81 0.05 5.82
N ILE A 238 5.09 0.84 6.63
CA ILE A 238 4.16 0.32 7.64
C ILE A 238 3.00 -0.42 6.97
N GLY A 239 2.48 0.12 5.86
CA GLY A 239 1.49 -0.54 5.02
C GLY A 239 1.97 -1.89 4.50
N LYS A 240 3.18 -1.97 3.92
CA LYS A 240 3.80 -3.23 3.44
C LYS A 240 4.01 -4.23 4.60
N THR A 241 4.68 -3.82 5.66
CA THR A 241 5.06 -4.62 6.83
C THR A 241 3.87 -5.30 7.53
N LEU A 242 2.76 -4.59 7.74
CA LEU A 242 1.57 -5.15 8.40
C LEU A 242 0.75 -6.08 7.51
N ARG A 243 0.96 -6.06 6.18
CA ARG A 243 0.26 -6.91 5.21
C ARG A 243 0.98 -8.21 4.92
N THR A 244 2.30 -8.14 4.76
CA THR A 244 3.17 -9.32 4.61
C THR A 244 3.24 -10.17 5.88
N GLN A 245 2.91 -9.57 7.04
CA GLN A 245 3.14 -10.15 8.37
C GLN A 245 4.60 -10.54 8.61
N ASP A 246 5.53 -9.82 7.99
CA ASP A 246 6.95 -10.01 8.23
C ASP A 246 7.26 -9.67 9.70
N ILE A 247 7.45 -10.71 10.51
CA ILE A 247 7.68 -10.62 11.95
C ILE A 247 8.97 -9.83 12.24
N LYS A 248 9.99 -9.91 11.37
CA LYS A 248 11.25 -9.18 11.50
C LYS A 248 11.03 -7.69 11.24
N LEU A 249 10.36 -7.32 10.14
CA LEU A 249 10.04 -5.92 9.87
C LEU A 249 9.05 -5.35 10.90
N MET A 250 8.02 -6.09 11.32
CA MET A 250 7.11 -5.68 12.39
C MET A 250 7.84 -5.48 13.73
N TYR A 251 8.86 -6.28 14.01
CA TYR A 251 9.74 -6.07 15.15
C TYR A 251 10.58 -4.80 14.97
N GLU A 252 11.20 -4.53 13.82
CA GLU A 252 12.03 -3.32 13.68
C GLU A 252 11.22 -2.02 13.67
N PHE A 253 10.02 -2.03 13.10
CA PHE A 253 9.09 -0.90 13.17
C PHE A 253 8.28 -0.84 14.49
N ARG A 254 8.62 -1.66 15.51
CA ARG A 254 7.93 -1.75 16.82
C ARG A 254 7.61 -0.41 17.45
N LEU A 255 8.59 0.49 17.47
CA LEU A 255 8.51 1.81 18.11
C LEU A 255 7.40 2.65 17.45
N TYR A 256 7.43 2.74 16.12
CA TYR A 256 6.46 3.51 15.36
C TYR A 256 5.06 2.88 15.37
N ILE A 257 4.96 1.55 15.26
CA ILE A 257 3.68 0.83 15.33
C ILE A 257 3.01 1.07 16.70
N ALA A 258 3.79 1.05 17.78
CA ALA A 258 3.32 1.33 19.13
C ALA A 258 2.87 2.80 19.28
N ASP A 259 3.66 3.77 18.83
CA ASP A 259 3.33 5.19 18.89
C ASP A 259 2.09 5.55 18.04
N LEU A 260 1.98 5.03 16.82
CA LEU A 260 0.82 5.26 15.95
C LEU A 260 -0.47 4.66 16.55
N SER A 261 -0.42 3.40 17.02
CA SER A 261 -1.57 2.78 17.70
C SER A 261 -1.95 3.51 19.01
N GLU A 262 -1.01 4.19 19.67
CA GLU A 262 -1.24 5.00 20.86
C GLU A 262 -1.90 6.35 20.52
N GLN A 263 -1.41 7.07 19.50
CA GLN A 263 -2.05 8.30 19.01
C GLN A 263 -3.45 8.07 18.45
N LEU A 264 -3.65 7.00 17.65
CA LEU A 264 -4.97 6.65 17.11
C LEU A 264 -5.97 6.35 18.25
N LYS A 265 -5.52 5.76 19.36
CA LYS A 265 -6.35 5.56 20.56
C LYS A 265 -6.75 6.89 21.19
N LEU A 266 -5.83 7.85 21.33
CA LEU A 266 -6.13 9.17 21.88
C LEU A 266 -7.17 9.90 21.01
N LYS A 267 -7.03 9.86 19.68
CA LYS A 267 -8.02 10.46 18.76
C LYS A 267 -9.37 9.78 18.77
N PHE A 268 -9.44 8.47 19.03
CA PHE A 268 -10.70 7.79 19.26
C PHE A 268 -11.38 8.18 20.59
N GLN A 269 -10.61 8.50 21.64
CA GLN A 269 -11.15 9.02 22.89
C GLN A 269 -11.73 10.43 22.68
N GLU A 270 -11.00 11.33 22.02
CA GLU A 270 -11.51 12.66 21.61
C GLU A 270 -12.79 12.56 20.76
N LEU A 271 -12.88 11.57 19.87
CA LEU A 271 -14.07 11.34 19.04
C LEU A 271 -15.28 10.91 19.88
N LYS A 272 -15.11 9.96 20.81
CA LYS A 272 -16.19 9.49 21.70
C LYS A 272 -16.65 10.52 22.75
N GLU A 273 -15.84 11.54 23.01
CA GLU A 273 -16.23 12.69 23.84
C GLU A 273 -17.10 13.68 23.05
N LYS A 274 -16.74 13.94 21.78
CA LYS A 274 -17.43 14.89 20.89
C LYS A 274 -18.71 14.32 20.25
N GLN A 275 -18.71 13.03 19.91
CA GLN A 275 -19.82 12.34 19.23
C GLN A 275 -20.15 11.03 19.96
N LYS A 276 -21.45 10.80 20.19
CA LYS A 276 -21.95 9.56 20.81
C LYS A 276 -22.90 8.77 19.90
N ASP A 277 -23.22 9.31 18.73
CA ASP A 277 -24.13 8.68 17.77
C ASP A 277 -23.42 7.68 16.85
N VAL A 278 -24.21 6.97 16.05
CA VAL A 278 -23.72 6.03 15.03
C VAL A 278 -22.86 6.76 14.00
N LEU A 279 -21.58 6.42 13.95
CA LEU A 279 -20.65 6.85 12.91
C LEU A 279 -20.83 5.97 11.67
N LYS A 280 -20.93 6.58 10.49
CA LYS A 280 -20.84 5.89 9.21
C LYS A 280 -19.50 6.19 8.57
N LEU A 281 -18.85 5.17 8.02
CA LEU A 281 -17.61 5.29 7.26
C LEU A 281 -17.73 4.50 5.96
N TYR A 282 -17.05 4.97 4.93
CA TYR A 282 -17.14 4.46 3.58
C TYR A 282 -15.75 4.12 3.02
N ARG A 283 -15.66 3.08 2.20
CA ARG A 283 -14.47 2.77 1.42
C ARG A 283 -14.87 2.17 0.08
N GLY A 284 -14.49 2.81 -1.02
CA GLY A 284 -14.65 2.24 -2.34
C GLY A 284 -13.41 1.43 -2.72
N LEU A 285 -13.62 0.17 -3.11
CA LEU A 285 -12.61 -0.74 -3.62
C LEU A 285 -13.00 -1.25 -5.00
N LYS A 286 -12.04 -1.72 -5.77
CA LYS A 286 -12.33 -2.77 -6.76
C LYS A 286 -11.93 -4.13 -6.20
N LEU A 287 -12.51 -5.18 -6.74
CA LEU A 287 -12.32 -6.57 -6.33
C LEU A 287 -12.34 -7.47 -7.56
N SER A 288 -11.44 -8.44 -7.64
CA SER A 288 -11.56 -9.52 -8.63
C SER A 288 -12.78 -10.41 -8.34
N GLN A 289 -13.23 -11.20 -9.32
CA GLN A 289 -14.37 -12.11 -9.13
C GLN A 289 -14.15 -13.12 -7.99
N ASP A 290 -12.92 -13.64 -7.83
CA ASP A 290 -12.49 -14.45 -6.69
C ASP A 290 -12.71 -13.70 -5.35
N GLU A 291 -12.35 -12.42 -5.28
CA GLU A 291 -12.48 -11.61 -4.07
C GLU A 291 -13.93 -11.27 -3.74
N VAL A 292 -14.77 -10.97 -4.74
CA VAL A 292 -16.21 -10.79 -4.56
C VAL A 292 -16.86 -12.07 -4.01
N ALA A 293 -16.52 -13.23 -4.58
CA ALA A 293 -17.03 -14.52 -4.09
C ALA A 293 -16.57 -14.80 -2.65
N ASN A 294 -15.30 -14.52 -2.31
CA ASN A 294 -14.80 -14.64 -0.95
C ASN A 294 -15.52 -13.69 0.04
N PHE A 295 -15.76 -12.43 -0.36
CA PHE A 295 -16.52 -11.48 0.44
C PHE A 295 -17.97 -11.92 0.65
N GLN A 296 -18.67 -12.36 -0.40
CA GLN A 296 -20.05 -12.87 -0.32
C GLN A 296 -20.14 -14.07 0.63
N ASN A 297 -19.18 -15.00 0.56
CA ASN A 297 -19.07 -16.15 1.47
C ASN A 297 -18.67 -15.76 2.92
N SER A 298 -18.32 -14.50 3.17
CA SER A 298 -18.01 -13.96 4.52
C SER A 298 -19.14 -13.12 5.12
N ILE A 299 -20.27 -12.94 4.42
CA ILE A 299 -21.41 -12.16 4.93
C ILE A 299 -21.97 -12.83 6.20
N GLY A 300 -21.99 -12.09 7.30
CA GLY A 300 -22.37 -12.58 8.63
C GLY A 300 -21.22 -13.14 9.47
N ASN A 301 -20.04 -13.38 8.88
CA ASN A 301 -18.85 -13.83 9.60
C ASN A 301 -18.10 -12.65 10.25
N LEU A 302 -17.16 -12.98 11.14
CA LEU A 302 -16.33 -12.01 11.85
C LEU A 302 -15.04 -11.74 11.08
N ILE A 303 -14.89 -10.53 10.57
CA ILE A 303 -13.76 -10.09 9.73
C ILE A 303 -12.75 -9.29 10.57
N SER A 304 -11.46 -9.49 10.33
CA SER A 304 -10.36 -8.65 10.88
C SER A 304 -9.38 -8.25 9.78
N THR A 305 -8.81 -7.04 9.87
CA THR A 305 -7.75 -6.54 8.96
C THR A 305 -6.40 -6.50 9.65
N ASN A 306 -5.33 -6.92 8.98
CA ASN A 306 -3.98 -6.97 9.53
C ASN A 306 -3.22 -5.64 9.37
N GLY A 307 -3.52 -4.87 8.31
CA GLY A 307 -3.13 -3.46 8.19
C GLY A 307 -4.07 -2.49 8.93
N TYR A 308 -3.61 -1.24 9.09
CA TYR A 308 -4.49 -0.10 9.37
C TYR A 308 -5.46 0.09 8.20
N LEU A 309 -6.71 0.48 8.47
CA LEU A 309 -7.72 0.65 7.43
C LEU A 309 -8.20 2.11 7.37
N SER A 310 -7.71 2.84 6.36
CA SER A 310 -8.22 4.14 5.94
C SER A 310 -9.68 4.01 5.44
N THR A 311 -10.50 5.02 5.71
CA THR A 311 -11.91 5.14 5.32
C THR A 311 -12.29 6.62 5.23
N SER A 312 -13.33 6.97 4.47
CA SER A 312 -13.87 8.33 4.42
C SER A 312 -15.18 8.44 5.21
N GLY A 313 -15.42 9.58 5.86
CA GLY A 313 -16.77 9.94 6.33
C GLY A 313 -17.76 10.22 5.19
N GLU A 314 -17.25 10.59 4.00
CA GLU A 314 -18.05 11.02 2.86
C GLU A 314 -18.23 9.90 1.82
N ARG A 315 -19.48 9.51 1.60
CA ARG A 315 -19.84 8.45 0.63
C ARG A 315 -19.42 8.82 -0.81
N SER A 316 -19.48 10.10 -1.16
CA SER A 316 -19.10 10.62 -2.48
C SER A 316 -17.61 10.47 -2.74
N VAL A 317 -16.75 10.80 -1.77
CA VAL A 317 -15.29 10.59 -1.82
C VAL A 317 -14.98 9.11 -2.00
N ALA A 318 -15.57 8.26 -1.17
CA ALA A 318 -15.38 6.81 -1.24
C ALA A 318 -15.79 6.22 -2.60
N TYR A 319 -16.94 6.65 -3.15
CA TYR A 319 -17.40 6.25 -4.48
C TYR A 319 -16.52 6.83 -5.61
N GLY A 320 -15.88 7.99 -5.38
CA GLY A 320 -14.89 8.58 -6.28
C GLY A 320 -13.72 7.64 -6.57
N PHE A 321 -13.15 6.97 -5.57
CA PHE A 321 -12.01 6.06 -5.78
C PHE A 321 -12.32 4.88 -6.72
N VAL A 322 -13.56 4.38 -6.75
CA VAL A 322 -13.96 3.28 -7.67
C VAL A 322 -14.35 3.77 -9.06
N THR A 323 -14.89 4.98 -9.16
CA THR A 323 -15.41 5.54 -10.42
C THR A 323 -14.36 6.26 -11.25
N LYS A 324 -13.43 7.02 -10.63
CA LYS A 324 -12.30 7.70 -11.30
C LYS A 324 -11.59 6.78 -12.29
N SER A 325 -11.33 5.54 -11.85
CA SER A 325 -10.47 4.60 -12.56
C SER A 325 -11.28 3.60 -13.39
N ALA A 326 -10.81 3.39 -14.61
CA ALA A 326 -11.39 2.57 -15.66
C ALA A 326 -11.73 1.11 -15.27
N THR A 327 -12.64 0.50 -16.02
CA THR A 327 -13.11 -0.87 -15.84
C THR A 327 -12.35 -1.83 -16.78
N SER A 328 -11.54 -2.73 -16.25
CA SER A 328 -11.34 -4.02 -16.94
C SER A 328 -12.49 -4.96 -16.58
N GLN A 329 -12.73 -5.99 -17.39
CA GLN A 329 -13.81 -6.98 -17.16
C GLN A 329 -13.53 -7.90 -15.96
N ASP A 330 -12.31 -7.87 -15.42
CA ASP A 330 -11.84 -8.74 -14.33
C ASP A 330 -12.18 -8.16 -12.94
N PHE A 331 -12.46 -6.86 -12.85
CA PHE A 331 -12.61 -6.13 -11.60
C PHE A 331 -14.00 -5.52 -11.42
N VAL A 332 -14.72 -6.03 -10.41
CA VAL A 332 -15.98 -5.50 -9.90
C VAL A 332 -15.72 -4.26 -9.04
N ARG A 333 -16.53 -3.22 -9.21
CA ARG A 333 -16.54 -2.06 -8.30
C ARG A 333 -17.35 -2.40 -7.04
N ALA A 334 -16.85 -1.99 -5.87
CA ALA A 334 -17.44 -2.35 -4.59
C ALA A 334 -17.35 -1.19 -3.59
N LEU A 335 -18.49 -0.56 -3.28
CA LEU A 335 -18.59 0.42 -2.20
C LEU A 335 -18.98 -0.27 -0.88
N PHE A 336 -18.17 -0.08 0.16
CA PHE A 336 -18.38 -0.61 1.50
C PHE A 336 -18.95 0.48 2.43
N GLU A 337 -20.08 0.23 3.10
CA GLU A 337 -20.55 1.01 4.27
C GLU A 337 -20.21 0.27 5.58
N TYR A 338 -19.50 0.95 6.48
CA TYR A 338 -19.18 0.52 7.84
C TYR A 338 -20.00 1.33 8.84
N ILE A 339 -21.05 0.73 9.44
CA ILE A 339 -21.92 1.40 10.43
C ILE A 339 -21.46 1.08 11.85
N VAL A 340 -20.99 2.07 12.61
CA VAL A 340 -20.36 1.92 13.94
C VAL A 340 -21.11 2.68 15.04
N ASP A 341 -21.75 1.96 15.97
CA ASP A 341 -22.30 2.57 17.18
C ASP A 341 -21.18 2.89 18.18
N LEU A 342 -20.90 4.18 18.36
CA LEU A 342 -19.84 4.68 19.23
C LEU A 342 -20.08 4.39 20.72
N ASN A 343 -21.32 4.13 21.17
CA ASN A 343 -21.59 3.82 22.58
C ASN A 343 -21.11 2.42 22.94
N VAL A 344 -21.51 1.42 22.15
CA VAL A 344 -21.30 -0.01 22.46
C VAL A 344 -19.92 -0.53 22.01
N VAL A 345 -19.25 0.16 21.09
CA VAL A 345 -17.93 -0.28 20.60
C VAL A 345 -16.83 -0.14 21.68
N GLN A 346 -16.19 -1.26 21.98
CA GLN A 346 -15.12 -1.38 22.99
C GLN A 346 -13.78 -1.84 22.39
N ASN A 347 -13.82 -2.70 21.36
CA ASN A 347 -12.66 -3.45 20.86
C ASN A 347 -12.10 -2.94 19.52
N ILE A 348 -12.63 -1.83 19.00
CA ILE A 348 -12.19 -1.20 17.75
C ILE A 348 -11.78 0.22 18.11
N ILE A 349 -10.67 0.70 17.54
CA ILE A 349 -10.20 2.08 17.66
C ILE A 349 -10.37 2.72 16.28
N ILE A 350 -10.96 3.92 16.25
CA ILE A 350 -11.24 4.69 15.04
C ILE A 350 -10.82 6.13 15.27
N ALA A 351 -9.80 6.61 14.57
CA ALA A 351 -9.34 7.99 14.67
C ALA A 351 -9.92 8.82 13.53
N ASP A 352 -10.51 9.97 13.85
CA ASP A 352 -10.65 11.09 12.90
C ASP A 352 -9.25 11.67 12.65
N VAL A 353 -8.77 11.62 11.40
CA VAL A 353 -7.43 12.09 11.02
C VAL A 353 -7.45 13.24 10.02
N ARG A 354 -8.64 13.81 9.75
CA ARG A 354 -8.85 14.89 8.77
C ARG A 354 -7.90 16.07 8.93
N GLN A 355 -7.61 16.47 10.16
CA GLN A 355 -6.71 17.58 10.49
C GLN A 355 -5.21 17.29 10.24
N TYR A 356 -4.86 16.06 9.84
CA TYR A 356 -3.49 15.63 9.56
C TYR A 356 -3.28 15.24 8.08
N SER A 357 -4.35 15.02 7.31
CA SER A 357 -4.27 14.67 5.90
C SER A 357 -3.90 15.88 5.04
N ALA A 358 -3.20 15.64 3.92
CA ALA A 358 -3.02 16.63 2.86
C ALA A 358 -4.35 16.98 2.16
N PHE A 359 -5.37 16.12 2.30
CA PHE A 359 -6.70 16.29 1.72
C PHE A 359 -7.79 16.19 2.81
N PRO A 360 -7.98 17.22 3.66
CA PRO A 360 -8.98 17.20 4.73
C PRO A 360 -10.42 16.96 4.22
N GLU A 361 -10.69 17.32 2.96
CA GLU A 361 -11.94 17.08 2.24
C GLU A 361 -12.20 15.61 1.87
N GLU A 362 -11.16 14.74 1.88
CA GLU A 362 -11.39 13.29 1.80
C GLU A 362 -12.04 12.72 3.07
N ALA A 363 -12.21 13.56 4.11
CA ALA A 363 -12.89 13.25 5.35
C ALA A 363 -12.37 11.97 6.05
N GLU A 364 -11.04 11.78 6.05
CA GLU A 364 -10.41 10.51 6.38
C GLU A 364 -10.46 10.12 7.88
N PHE A 365 -10.79 8.84 8.11
CA PHE A 365 -10.73 8.14 9.39
C PHE A 365 -9.89 6.87 9.26
N ILE A 366 -9.05 6.58 10.26
CA ILE A 366 -8.24 5.34 10.32
C ILE A 366 -8.80 4.39 11.39
N ILE A 367 -9.08 3.16 10.98
CA ILE A 367 -9.42 2.05 11.87
C ILE A 367 -8.15 1.25 12.22
N ASP A 368 -7.93 1.02 13.52
CA ASP A 368 -6.74 0.35 14.05
C ASP A 368 -6.61 -1.13 13.62
N CYS A 369 -5.36 -1.58 13.43
CA CYS A 369 -5.08 -2.92 12.91
C CYS A 369 -5.34 -4.06 13.94
N GLY A 370 -5.83 -5.20 13.42
CA GLY A 370 -6.10 -6.42 14.17
C GLY A 370 -7.33 -6.40 15.07
N LYS A 371 -8.29 -5.49 14.86
CA LYS A 371 -9.47 -5.36 15.73
C LYS A 371 -10.67 -6.19 15.28
N ARG A 372 -11.31 -6.90 16.22
CA ARG A 372 -12.47 -7.77 15.99
C ARG A 372 -13.71 -6.94 15.59
N LYS A 373 -14.16 -7.03 14.34
CA LYS A 373 -15.33 -6.31 13.82
C LYS A 373 -16.65 -7.07 14.06
N LYS A 374 -17.01 -7.39 15.32
CA LYS A 374 -18.25 -8.15 15.63
C LYS A 374 -19.41 -7.24 16.02
N ASN A 375 -20.56 -7.38 15.34
CA ASN A 375 -21.88 -6.79 15.60
C ASN A 375 -21.96 -5.26 15.80
N SER A 376 -20.83 -4.56 15.75
CA SER A 376 -20.66 -3.11 15.93
C SER A 376 -19.96 -2.46 14.72
N ILE A 377 -19.78 -3.24 13.64
CA ILE A 377 -19.62 -2.73 12.28
C ILE A 377 -20.69 -3.46 11.46
N LEU A 378 -21.81 -2.80 11.23
CA LEU A 378 -22.89 -3.34 10.40
C LEU A 378 -22.49 -3.13 8.94
N TYR A 379 -22.10 -4.22 8.28
CA TYR A 379 -21.81 -4.24 6.85
C TYR A 379 -23.14 -4.12 6.09
N ARG A 380 -23.34 -3.03 5.34
CA ARG A 380 -24.59 -2.81 4.61
C ARG A 380 -24.31 -2.49 3.14
N SER A 381 -24.75 -3.42 2.29
CA SER A 381 -24.52 -3.47 0.83
C SER A 381 -23.05 -3.54 0.40
N ILE A 382 -22.79 -4.35 -0.62
CA ILE A 382 -21.89 -3.93 -1.69
C ILE A 382 -22.82 -3.32 -2.73
N GLU A 383 -22.58 -2.07 -3.13
CA GLU A 383 -23.08 -1.61 -4.42
C GLU A 383 -22.09 -2.09 -5.49
N ILE A 384 -22.59 -2.99 -6.35
CA ILE A 384 -21.92 -3.55 -7.52
C ILE A 384 -22.59 -2.93 -8.74
N ASP A 385 -21.82 -2.14 -9.49
CA ASP A 385 -22.10 -1.74 -10.87
C ASP A 385 -21.39 -2.72 -11.83
#